data_AF-A0A9X3SCU9-F1
#
_entry.id   AF-A0A9X3SCU9-F1
#
_cell.length_a   1.000
_cell.length_b   1.000
_cell.length_c   1.000
_cell.angle_alpha   90.00
_cell.angle_beta   90.00
_cell.angle_gamma   90.00
#
_symmetry.space_group_name_H-M   'P 1'
#
loop_
_entity.id
_entity.type
_entity.pdbx_description
1 polymer ?
#
loop_
_entity_poly.entity_id
_entity_poly.type
_entity_poly.pdbx_seq_one_letter_code
_entity_poly.pdbx_strand_id
1 'polypeptide(L)' 'MSSNAVRRTALGFQGGQVLSLRLPEEVLTSLRTTLKEGKERWVEVEASDGAVLVDVGQVVYLRVESDEHRIGF' A
#
# COMPACT_ATOMS: atom_id res chain seq x y z
N MET A 1 -19.15 -12.98 -2.83
CA MET A 1 -19.17 -11.68 -2.11
C MET A 1 -17.75 -11.15 -2.14
N SER A 2 -17.48 -10.14 -2.96
CA SER A 2 -16.16 -9.49 -2.95
C SER A 2 -16.02 -8.79 -1.60
N SER A 3 -15.09 -9.25 -0.77
CA SER A 3 -14.90 -8.66 0.56
C SER A 3 -14.47 -7.21 0.40
N ASN A 4 -15.20 -6.29 1.04
CA ASN A 4 -14.80 -4.90 1.20
C ASN A 4 -13.69 -4.77 2.26
N ALA A 5 -12.68 -5.63 2.14
CA ALA A 5 -11.63 -5.82 3.14
C ALA A 5 -10.58 -4.72 2.97
N VAL A 6 -10.41 -3.91 4.02
CA VAL A 6 -9.38 -2.89 4.08
C VAL A 6 -8.14 -3.50 4.74
N ARG A 7 -6.99 -3.41 4.06
CA ARG A 7 -5.70 -3.94 4.52
C ARG A 7 -4.83 -2.82 5.07
N ARG A 8 -4.15 -3.08 6.19
CA ARG A 8 -3.04 -2.23 6.64
C ARG A 8 -1.82 -2.51 5.79
N THR A 9 -1.23 -1.45 5.26
CA THR A 9 -0.06 -1.53 4.39
C THR A 9 0.98 -0.49 4.78
N ALA A 10 2.21 -0.70 4.30
CA ALA A 10 3.29 0.26 4.46
C ALA A 10 4.12 0.35 3.18
N LEU A 11 4.34 1.58 2.70
CA LEU A 11 5.29 1.89 1.63
C LEU A 11 6.61 2.33 2.25
N GLY A 12 7.69 1.63 1.93
CA GLY A 12 9.04 2.06 2.26
C GLY A 12 9.65 2.87 1.13
N PHE A 13 10.29 3.99 1.45
CA PHE A 13 10.94 4.86 0.47
C PHE A 13 12.46 4.78 0.56
N GLN A 14 13.12 5.10 -0.56
CA GLN A 14 14.53 5.46 -0.56
C GLN A 14 14.78 6.54 0.51
N GLY A 15 15.79 6.34 1.36
CA GLY A 15 16.06 7.21 2.51
C GLY A 15 15.41 6.78 3.83
N GLY A 16 14.64 5.68 3.84
CA GLY A 16 14.19 5.01 5.08
C GLY A 16 12.87 5.53 5.67
N GLN A 17 12.21 6.48 5.02
CA GLN A 17 10.86 6.89 5.40
C GLN A 17 9.85 5.76 5.13
N VAL A 18 8.82 5.66 5.97
CA VAL A 18 7.71 4.71 5.81
C VAL A 18 6.39 5.47 5.86
N LEU A 19 5.51 5.20 4.88
CA LEU A 19 4.12 5.67 4.86
C LEU A 19 3.19 4.50 5.14
N SER A 20 2.47 4.56 6.25
CA SER A 20 1.43 3.58 6.58
C SER A 20 0.10 3.99 5.95
N LEU A 21 -0.60 3.04 5.32
CA LEU A 21 -1.88 3.27 4.66
C LEU A 21 -2.88 2.19 5.03
N ARG A 22 -4.17 2.50 4.85
CA ARG A 22 -5.25 1.52 4.86
C ARG A 22 -5.90 1.48 3.49
N LEU A 23 -5.75 0.36 2.79
CA LEU A 23 -6.15 0.26 1.39
C LEU A 23 -7.27 -0.76 1.21
N PRO A 24 -8.38 -0.41 0.53
CA PRO A 24 -9.28 -1.40 -0.04
C PRO A 24 -8.54 -2.35 -0.99
N GLU A 25 -9.03 -3.58 -1.15
CA GLU A 25 -8.36 -4.62 -1.95
C GLU A 25 -8.16 -4.20 -3.42
N GLU A 26 -9.12 -3.48 -3.99
CA GLU A 26 -9.05 -2.95 -5.35
C GLU A 26 -7.92 -1.91 -5.51
N VAL A 27 -7.77 -1.00 -4.56
CA VAL A 27 -6.72 0.02 -4.56
C VAL A 27 -5.36 -0.63 -4.34
N LEU A 28 -5.27 -1.59 -3.41
CA LEU A 28 -4.07 -2.37 -3.17
C LEU A 28 -3.62 -3.13 -4.43
N THR A 29 -4.57 -3.73 -5.16
CA THR A 29 -4.30 -4.46 -6.40
C THR A 29 -3.77 -3.52 -7.48
N SER A 30 -4.39 -2.35 -7.66
CA SER A 30 -3.93 -1.32 -8.60
C SER A 30 -2.53 -0.84 -8.27
N LEU A 31 -2.28 -0.46 -7.01
CA LEU A 31 -0.96 -0.01 -6.56
C LEU A 31 0.14 -1.08 -6.77
N ARG A 32 -0.16 -2.35 -6.51
CA ARG A 32 0.76 -3.47 -6.80
C ARG A 32 1.11 -3.57 -8.28
N THR A 33 0.15 -3.36 -9.16
CA THR A 33 0.38 -3.38 -10.62
C THR A 33 1.28 -2.21 -11.03
N THR A 34 0.96 -0.99 -10.60
CA THR A 34 1.78 0.20 -10.87
C THR A 34 3.23 0.01 -10.40
N LEU A 35 3.44 -0.45 -9.16
CA LEU A 35 4.78 -0.68 -8.61
C LEU A 35 5.57 -1.73 -9.39
N LYS A 36 4.91 -2.77 -9.91
CA LYS A 36 5.55 -3.81 -10.73
C LYS A 36 5.90 -3.32 -12.13
N GLU A 37 5.03 -2.51 -12.74
CA GLU A 37 5.29 -1.96 -14.07
C GLU A 37 6.39 -0.91 -14.04
N GLY A 38 6.45 -0.08 -13.00
CA GLY A 38 7.51 0.90 -12.80
C GLY A 38 7.57 2.01 -13.87
N LYS A 39 6.52 2.20 -14.66
CA LYS A 39 6.46 3.17 -15.76
C LYS A 39 6.02 4.57 -15.29
N GLU A 40 5.20 4.61 -14.25
CA GLU A 40 4.67 5.86 -13.69
C GLU A 40 5.64 6.44 -12.66
N ARG A 41 5.63 7.77 -12.48
CA ARG A 41 6.44 8.44 -11.44
C ARG A 41 5.58 8.83 -10.24
N TRP A 42 4.43 9.47 -10.50
CA TRP A 42 3.51 9.95 -9.47
C TRP A 42 2.15 9.30 -9.67
N VAL A 43 1.60 8.74 -8.59
CA VAL A 43 0.25 8.16 -8.59
C VAL A 43 -0.52 8.63 -7.38
N GLU A 44 -1.81 8.88 -7.56
CA GLU A 44 -2.73 9.14 -6.46
C GLU A 44 -3.23 7.80 -5.91
N VAL A 45 -3.12 7.63 -4.60
CA VAL A 45 -3.57 6.43 -3.88
C VAL A 45 -4.73 6.84 -2.98
N GLU A 46 -5.92 6.38 -3.33
CA GLU A 46 -7.16 6.58 -2.55
C GLU A 46 -7.20 5.63 -1.34
N ALA A 47 -6.59 6.05 -0.23
CA ALA A 47 -6.61 5.27 1.01
C ALA A 47 -7.88 5.57 1.83
N SER A 48 -8.23 4.66 2.75
CA SER A 48 -9.41 4.80 3.61
C SER A 48 -9.34 6.00 4.58
N ASP A 49 -8.15 6.55 4.80
CA ASP A 49 -7.89 7.75 5.60
C ASP A 49 -7.63 9.02 4.76
N GLY A 50 -7.69 8.92 3.43
CA GLY A 50 -7.55 10.04 2.51
C GLY A 50 -6.68 9.71 1.29
N ALA A 51 -6.72 10.58 0.29
CA ALA A 51 -5.87 10.47 -0.90
C ALA A 51 -4.44 10.92 -0.59
N VAL A 52 -3.46 10.24 -1.19
CA VAL A 52 -2.04 10.63 -1.12
C VAL A 52 -1.39 10.50 -2.49
N LEU A 53 -0.61 11.51 -2.88
CA LEU A 53 0.23 11.46 -4.07
C LEU A 53 1.56 10.79 -3.72
N VAL A 54 1.86 9.67 -4.37
CA VAL A 54 3.03 8.83 -4.10
C VAL A 54 3.99 8.87 -5.27
N ASP A 55 5.26 9.14 -4.97
CA ASP A 55 6.35 8.94 -5.92
C ASP A 55 6.75 7.47 -5.95
N VAL A 56 6.23 6.71 -6.92
CA VAL A 56 6.46 5.25 -6.99
C VAL A 56 7.89 4.90 -7.35
N GLY A 57 8.63 5.78 -8.03
CA GLY A 57 10.04 5.53 -8.33
C GLY A 57 10.97 5.74 -7.12
N GLN A 58 10.44 6.21 -5.99
CA GLN A 58 11.15 6.22 -4.70
C GLN A 58 10.75 5.06 -3.79
N VAL A 59 9.72 4.28 -4.14
CA VAL A 59 9.26 3.16 -3.32
C VAL A 59 10.21 1.98 -3.50
N VAL A 60 10.70 1.44 -2.38
CA VAL A 60 11.59 0.26 -2.34
C VAL A 60 10.87 -1.01 -1.93
N TYR A 61 9.76 -0.90 -1.21
CA TYR A 61 8.91 -2.04 -0.88
C TYR A 61 7.48 -1.60 -0.57
N LEU A 62 6.56 -2.55 -0.73
CA LEU A 62 5.20 -2.51 -0.18
C LEU A 62 5.02 -3.69 0.77
N ARG A 63 4.73 -3.43 2.04
CA ARG A 63 4.34 -4.44 3.03
C ARG A 63 2.82 -4.45 3.15
N VAL A 64 2.21 -5.62 3.17
CA VAL A 64 0.81 -5.83 3.54
C VAL A 64 0.79 -6.64 4.82
N GLU A 65 0.16 -6.12 5.86
CA GLU A 65 0.06 -6.84 7.13
C GLU A 65 -0.93 -8.00 6.98
N SER A 66 -0.52 -9.19 7.43
CA SER A 66 -1.44 -10.31 7.59
C SER A 66 -2.28 -10.08 8.85
N ASP A 67 -3.56 -10.45 8.81
CA ASP A 67 -4.39 -10.58 10.01
C ASP A 67 -4.00 -11.85 10.79
N GLU A 68 -2.71 -12.15 10.91
CA GLU A 68 -2.28 -13.28 11.74
C GLU A 68 -2.73 -13.00 13.18
N HIS A 69 -3.61 -13.88 13.64
CA HIS A 69 -4.06 -13.94 15.03
C HIS A 69 -2.81 -14.01 15.89
N ARG A 70 -2.52 -12.93 16.62
CA ARG A 70 -1.58 -13.00 17.73
C ARG A 70 -2.18 -13.97 18.75
N ILE A 71 -1.75 -15.22 18.73
CA ILE A 71 -1.85 -16.08 19.91
C ILE A 71 -0.86 -15.46 20.90
N GLY A 72 -1.40 -14.67 21.83
CA GLY A 72 -0.61 -14.08 22.91
C GLY A 72 -0.08 -15.17 23.84
N PHE A 73 1.11 -14.94 24.40
CA PHE A 73 1.59 -15.65 25.57
C PHE A 73 0.95 -15.09 26.82
#